data_AF-A0A2X4WDB5-F1
#
_entry.id   AF-A0A2X4WDB5-F1
#
_cell.length_a   1.000
_cell.length_b   1.000
_cell.length_c   1.000
_cell.angle_alpha   90.00
_cell.angle_beta   90.00
_cell.angle_gamma   90.00
#
_symmetry.space_group_name_H-M   'P 1'
#
loop_
_entity.id
_entity.type
_entity.pdbx_description
1 polymer ?
#
loop_
_entity_poly.entity_id
_entity_poly.type
_entity_poly.pdbx_seq_one_letter_code
_entity_poly.pdbx_strand_id
1 'polypeptide(L)' 'MKKNNQTEANKKWQEKNKERAKYLSDRSRARSFIRNRAELEDIEEFRQLLMDREEALKNED' A
#
# COMPACT_ATOMS: atom_id res chain seq x y z
N MET A 1 28.53 8.54 -4.57
CA MET A 1 27.06 8.33 -4.44
C MET A 1 26.36 9.67 -4.61
N LYS A 2 25.53 9.86 -5.65
CA LYS A 2 24.75 11.09 -5.83
C LYS A 2 23.78 11.22 -4.66
N LYS A 3 23.96 12.23 -3.81
CA LYS A 3 23.01 12.59 -2.75
C LYS A 3 21.70 12.99 -3.45
N ASN A 4 20.69 12.14 -3.36
CA ASN A 4 19.43 12.38 -4.03
C ASN A 4 18.73 13.54 -3.30
N ASN A 5 18.75 14.76 -3.86
CA ASN A 5 18.16 15.95 -3.25
C ASN A 5 16.66 15.82 -2.96
N GLN A 6 16.03 14.77 -3.50
CA GLN A 6 14.67 14.36 -3.19
C GLN A 6 14.49 13.94 -1.72
N THR A 7 15.55 13.55 -1.01
CA THR A 7 15.41 12.97 0.35
C THR A 7 14.85 13.97 1.36
N GLU A 8 15.33 15.21 1.38
CA GLU A 8 14.88 16.22 2.36
C GLU A 8 13.50 16.81 1.99
N ALA A 9 13.25 17.01 0.70
CA ALA A 9 11.93 17.45 0.21
C ALA A 9 10.86 16.37 0.43
N ASN A 10 11.19 15.11 0.16
CA ASN A 10 10.29 13.98 0.40
C ASN A 10 10.03 13.79 1.90
N LYS A 11 11.05 13.92 2.76
CA LYS A 11 10.87 13.89 4.22
C LYS A 11 9.90 14.97 4.69
N LYS A 12 10.09 16.23 4.28
CA LYS A 12 9.19 17.34 4.63
C LYS A 12 7.77 17.13 4.12
N TRP A 13 7.61 16.57 2.92
CA TRP A 13 6.28 16.23 2.38
C TRP A 13 5.63 15.09 3.16
N GLN A 14 6.39 14.05 3.51
CA GLN A 14 5.92 12.91 4.31
C GLN A 14 5.51 13.34 5.72
N GLU A 15 6.25 14.24 6.35
CA GLU A 15 5.91 14.79 7.67
C GLU A 15 4.60 15.58 7.67
N LYS A 16 4.31 16.30 6.58
CA LYS A 16 3.03 17.02 6.41
C LYS A 16 1.88 16.12 5.96
N ASN A 17 2.18 15.00 5.30
CA ASN A 17 1.20 14.09 4.70
C ASN A 17 1.35 12.67 5.24
N LYS A 18 1.51 12.52 6.55
CA LYS A 18 1.85 11.23 7.20
C LYS A 18 0.90 10.11 6.81
N GLU A 19 -0.40 10.36 6.81
CA GLU A 19 -1.42 9.37 6.45
C GLU A 19 -1.33 8.95 4.98
N ARG A 20 -1.19 9.92 4.05
CA ARG A 20 -1.04 9.63 2.62
C ARG A 20 0.28 8.92 2.32
N ALA A 21 1.36 9.31 3.00
CA ALA A 21 2.64 8.64 2.90
C ALA A 21 2.58 7.20 3.40
N LYS A 22 1.90 6.97 4.55
CA LYS A 22 1.64 5.64 5.09
C LYS A 22 0.84 4.79 4.11
N TYR A 23 -0.28 5.30 3.61
CA TYR A 23 -1.09 4.65 2.58
C TYR A 23 -0.26 4.22 1.36
N LEU A 24 0.58 5.12 0.83
CA LEU A 24 1.42 4.80 -0.33
C LEU A 24 2.47 3.73 -0.02
N SER A 25 3.07 3.79 1.18
CA SER A 25 4.05 2.80 1.64
C SER A 25 3.41 1.42 1.77
N ASP A 26 2.27 1.34 2.44
CA ASP A 26 1.55 0.08 2.68
C ASP A 26 1.05 -0.51 1.36
N ARG A 27 0.52 0.33 0.46
CA ARG A 27 0.13 -0.10 -0.89
C ARG A 27 1.31 -0.65 -1.69
N SER A 28 2.49 -0.02 -1.58
CA SER A 28 3.68 -0.51 -2.27
C SER A 28 4.17 -1.84 -1.71
N ARG A 29 4.13 -2.00 -0.39
CA ARG A 29 4.51 -3.25 0.29
C ARG A 29 3.56 -4.39 -0.10
N ALA A 30 2.25 -4.17 -0.05
CA ALA A 30 1.24 -5.14 -0.43
C ALA A 30 1.42 -5.62 -1.88
N ARG A 31 1.63 -4.71 -2.83
CA ARG A 31 1.91 -5.07 -4.23
C ARG A 31 3.17 -5.93 -4.39
N SER A 32 4.22 -5.62 -3.64
CA SER A 32 5.47 -6.39 -3.70
C SER A 32 5.28 -7.79 -3.11
N PHE A 33 4.55 -7.89 -1.99
CA PHE A 33 4.23 -9.15 -1.35
C PHE A 33 3.43 -10.07 -2.29
N ILE A 34 2.31 -9.58 -2.82
CA ILE A 34 1.45 -10.33 -3.75
C ILE A 34 2.23 -10.80 -4.98
N ARG A 35 3.12 -9.97 -5.53
CA ARG A 35 3.87 -10.32 -6.75
C ARG A 35 4.99 -11.33 -6.51
N ASN A 36 5.71 -11.20 -5.39
CA ASN A 36 7.02 -11.82 -5.24
C ASN A 36 7.12 -12.82 -4.08
N ARG A 37 6.13 -12.86 -3.17
CA ARG A 37 6.21 -13.64 -1.93
C ARG A 37 4.97 -14.46 -1.62
N ALA A 38 3.79 -14.02 -2.06
CA ALA A 38 2.54 -14.68 -1.75
C ALA A 38 2.51 -16.11 -2.33
N GLU A 39 2.09 -17.06 -1.49
CA GLU A 39 1.83 -18.44 -1.86
C GLU A 39 0.37 -18.62 -2.34
N LEU A 40 0.02 -19.83 -2.77
CA LEU A 40 -1.32 -20.09 -3.32
C LEU A 40 -2.42 -19.82 -2.29
N GLU A 41 -2.20 -20.25 -1.05
CA GLU A 41 -3.13 -20.03 0.08
C GLU A 41 -3.32 -18.53 0.35
N ASP A 42 -2.24 -17.75 0.35
CA ASP A 42 -2.30 -16.28 0.52
C ASP A 42 -3.14 -15.63 -0.59
N ILE A 43 -3.00 -16.10 -1.84
CA ILE A 43 -3.75 -15.55 -2.97
C ILE A 43 -5.25 -15.83 -2.82
N GLU A 44 -5.61 -17.02 -2.34
CA GLU A 44 -7.00 -17.39 -2.07
C GLU A 44 -7.59 -16.53 -0.94
N GLU A 45 -6.87 -16.37 0.16
CA GLU A 45 -7.28 -15.49 1.27
C GLU A 45 -7.45 -14.04 0.79
N PHE A 46 -6.47 -13.50 0.04
CA PHE A 46 -6.53 -12.13 -0.46
C PHE A 46 -7.71 -11.88 -1.39
N ARG A 47 -8.13 -12.87 -2.18
CA ARG A 47 -9.35 -12.73 -3.01
C ARG A 47 -10.58 -12.55 -2.13
N GLN A 48 -10.73 -13.34 -1.07
CA GLN A 48 -11.85 -13.19 -0.15
C GLN A 48 -11.84 -11.82 0.54
N LEU A 49 -10.68 -11.40 1.06
CA LEU A 49 -10.53 -10.09 1.70
C LEU A 49 -10.86 -8.92 0.75
N LEU A 50 -10.50 -9.04 -0.53
CA LEU A 50 -10.84 -8.03 -1.54
C LEU A 50 -12.34 -8.00 -1.84
N MET A 51 -12.99 -9.16 -1.94
CA MET A 51 -14.44 -9.25 -2.14
C MET A 51 -15.19 -8.58 -1.00
N ASP A 52 -14.88 -8.94 0.25
CA ASP A 52 -15.53 -8.37 1.45
C ASP A 52 -15.34 -6.84 1.50
N ARG A 53 -14.13 -6.36 1.15
CA ARG A 53 -13.84 -4.92 1.15
C ARG A 53 -14.59 -4.18 0.05
N GLU A 54 -14.71 -4.76 -1.14
CA GLU A 54 -15.49 -4.17 -2.22
C GLU A 54 -16.97 -4.07 -1.88
N GLU A 55 -17.54 -5.12 -1.26
CA GLU A 55 -18.93 -5.11 -0.81
C GLU A 55 -19.17 -4.03 0.24
N ALA A 56 -18.29 -3.94 1.25
CA ALA A 56 -18.37 -2.88 2.25
C ALA A 56 -18.33 -1.48 1.63
N LEU A 57 -17.47 -1.25 0.61
CA LEU A 57 -17.39 0.03 -0.09
C LEU A 57 -18.62 0.33 -0.95
N LYS A 58 -19.23 -0.68 -1.58
CA LYS A 58 -20.44 -0.51 -2.41
C LYS A 58 -21.70 -0.28 -1.56
N ASN A 59 -21.73 -0.81 -0.34
CA ASN A 59 -22.83 -0.65 0.61
C ASN A 59 -22.72 0.63 1.47
N GLU A 60 -21.61 1.36 1.36
CA GLU A 60 -21.40 2.68 2.00
C GLU A 60 -21.92 3.87 1.15
N ASP A 61 -22.45 3.60 -0.05
CA ASP A 61 -23.13 4.55 -0.95
C ASP A 61 -24.67 4.41 -0.89
#